data_AF-A0A536A629-F1
#
_entry.id   AF-A0A536A629-F1
#
_cell.length_a   1.000
_cell.length_b   1.000
_cell.length_c   1.000
_cell.angle_alpha   90.00
_cell.angle_beta   90.00
_cell.angle_gamma   90.00
#
_symmetry.space_group_name_H-M   'P 1'
#
loop_
_entity.id
_entity.type
_entity.pdbx_description
1 polymer ?
#
loop_
_entity_poly.entity_id
_entity_poly.type
_entity_poly.pdbx_seq_one_letter_code
_entity_poly.pdbx_strand_id
1 'polypeptide(L)'
;MPRPALEIEGLSARYGEAQALRDVSLHVGEGELVTLVGRNGAGKTTLLRCVTGLHRQNTGSIRLNGRDISDLPPHTRARAGLGYVPDDRGIYATLAVEENLTLPPVVATTRWPLDRIYETFPVLRERRAHAGTKLSGGEQQMLAIARALRTGA
;
A
#
# COMPACT_ATOMS: atom_id res chain seq x y z
N MET A 1 -2.65 -24.05 12.07
CA MET A 1 -1.77 -22.91 11.77
C MET A 1 -2.65 -21.68 11.56
N PRO A 2 -2.26 -20.49 12.04
CA PRO A 2 -3.00 -19.27 11.75
C PRO A 2 -3.06 -19.04 10.23
N ARG A 3 -4.19 -18.55 9.74
CA ARG A 3 -4.40 -18.28 8.32
C ARG A 3 -3.52 -17.09 7.90
N PRO A 4 -2.80 -17.14 6.76
CA PRO A 4 -2.00 -16.00 6.30
C PRO A 4 -2.86 -14.75 6.10
N ALA A 5 -2.29 -13.59 6.43
CA ALA A 5 -2.89 -12.29 6.15
C ALA A 5 -2.85 -12.00 4.64
N LEU A 6 -1.77 -12.36 3.96
CA LEU A 6 -1.63 -12.30 2.51
C LEU A 6 -1.07 -13.63 1.99
N GLU A 7 -1.64 -14.13 0.90
CA GLU A 7 -1.18 -15.32 0.20
C GLU A 7 -1.16 -15.05 -1.30
N ILE A 8 -0.06 -15.43 -1.95
CA ILE A 8 0.16 -15.31 -3.38
C ILE A 8 0.59 -16.68 -3.89
N GLU A 9 -0.12 -17.22 -4.87
CA GLU A 9 0.16 -18.53 -5.46
C GLU A 9 0.35 -18.42 -6.98
N GLY A 10 1.52 -18.83 -7.46
CA GLY A 10 1.85 -18.98 -8.88
C GLY A 10 1.74 -17.70 -9.72
N LEU A 11 2.02 -16.54 -9.12
CA LEU A 11 1.76 -15.26 -9.75
C LEU A 11 2.74 -14.99 -10.90
N SER A 12 2.19 -14.79 -12.09
CA SER A 12 2.95 -14.42 -13.29
C SER A 12 2.36 -13.17 -13.93
N ALA A 13 3.21 -12.27 -14.44
CA ALA A 13 2.77 -10.99 -14.98
C ALA A 13 3.64 -10.53 -16.16
N ARG A 14 3.03 -9.82 -17.11
CA ARG A 14 3.67 -9.34 -18.36
C ARG A 14 3.38 -7.87 -18.62
N TYR A 15 4.32 -7.18 -19.26
CA TYR A 15 4.08 -5.88 -19.90
C TYR A 15 4.29 -6.05 -21.41
N GLY A 16 3.18 -6.16 -22.16
CA GLY A 16 3.24 -6.60 -23.55
C GLY A 16 3.93 -7.97 -23.64
N GLU A 17 4.98 -8.08 -24.44
CA GLU A 17 5.75 -9.32 -24.60
C GLU A 17 6.70 -9.62 -23.43
N ALA A 18 7.05 -8.62 -22.61
CA ALA A 18 8.06 -8.77 -21.56
C ALA A 18 7.49 -9.46 -20.31
N GLN A 19 8.03 -10.62 -19.95
CA GLN A 19 7.70 -11.33 -18.70
C GLN A 19 8.37 -10.65 -17.50
N ALA A 20 7.57 -10.06 -16.62
CA ALA A 20 8.05 -9.34 -15.44
C ALA A 20 8.05 -10.17 -14.14
N LEU A 21 7.13 -11.12 -13.99
CA LEU A 21 7.07 -12.07 -12.87
C LEU A 21 6.88 -13.48 -13.39
N ARG A 22 7.54 -14.49 -12.82
CA ARG A 22 7.40 -15.91 -13.23
C ARG A 22 7.09 -16.73 -11.99
N ASP A 23 5.88 -17.29 -11.93
CA ASP A 23 5.45 -18.29 -10.95
C ASP A 23 5.79 -17.93 -9.49
N VAL A 24 5.54 -16.68 -9.10
CA VAL A 24 5.91 -16.16 -7.78
C VAL A 24 4.89 -16.59 -6.74
N SER A 25 5.35 -17.27 -5.70
CA SER A 25 4.51 -17.64 -4.54
C SER A 25 5.14 -17.15 -3.24
N LEU A 26 4.32 -16.57 -2.35
CA LEU A 26 4.72 -16.14 -1.01
C LEU A 26 3.50 -16.03 -0.10
N HIS A 27 3.72 -16.04 1.21
CA HIS A 27 2.70 -15.71 2.20
C HIS A 27 3.26 -14.73 3.23
N VAL A 28 2.36 -13.99 3.87
CA VAL A 28 2.65 -13.09 4.99
C VAL A 28 1.64 -13.41 6.09
N GLY A 29 2.14 -13.77 7.27
CA GLY A 29 1.34 -14.01 8.46
C GLY A 29 0.79 -12.73 9.09
N GLU A 30 -0.22 -12.87 9.95
CA GLU A 30 -0.71 -11.75 10.76
C GLU A 30 0.39 -11.25 11.71
N GLY A 31 0.62 -9.94 11.74
CA GLY A 31 1.68 -9.32 12.54
C GLY A 31 3.11 -9.55 12.01
N GLU A 32 3.26 -10.18 10.85
CA GLU A 32 4.56 -10.43 10.24
C GLU A 32 5.02 -9.24 9.39
N LEU A 33 6.32 -8.92 9.47
CA LEU A 33 6.98 -7.98 8.56
C LEU A 33 7.85 -8.78 7.59
N VAL A 34 7.48 -8.73 6.30
CA VAL A 34 8.21 -9.37 5.21
C VAL A 34 8.81 -8.30 4.30
N THR A 35 10.09 -8.46 3.96
CA THR A 35 10.79 -7.57 3.03
C THR A 35 11.12 -8.29 1.73
N LEU A 36 10.74 -7.70 0.60
CA LEU A 36 11.12 -8.18 -0.73
C LEU A 36 12.36 -7.42 -1.23
N VAL A 37 13.49 -8.11 -1.36
CA VAL A 37 14.76 -7.53 -1.82
C VAL A 37 15.15 -8.09 -3.19
N GLY A 38 15.79 -7.27 -4.01
CA GLY A 38 16.27 -7.68 -5.33
C GLY A 38 16.76 -6.50 -6.15
N ARG A 39 17.45 -6.78 -7.25
CA ARG A 39 17.98 -5.75 -8.18
C ARG A 39 16.85 -4.91 -8.80
N ASN A 40 17.21 -3.76 -9.38
CA ASN A 40 16.28 -2.99 -10.22
C ASN A 40 15.84 -3.85 -11.41
N GLY A 41 14.55 -3.81 -11.73
CA GLY A 41 13.97 -4.68 -12.76
C GLY A 41 13.62 -6.11 -12.31
N ALA A 42 13.92 -6.51 -11.07
CA ALA A 42 13.59 -7.86 -10.56
C ALA A 42 12.08 -8.11 -10.33
N GLY A 43 11.19 -7.21 -10.75
CA GLY A 43 9.74 -7.39 -10.64
C GLY A 43 9.10 -6.95 -9.32
N LYS A 44 9.85 -6.43 -8.34
CA LYS A 44 9.32 -6.02 -7.01
C LYS A 44 8.08 -5.12 -7.10
N THR A 45 8.21 -4.00 -7.82
CA THR A 45 7.09 -3.06 -8.02
C THR A 45 5.96 -3.70 -8.82
N THR A 46 6.27 -4.60 -9.77
CA THR A 46 5.25 -5.35 -10.51
C THR A 46 4.44 -6.26 -9.59
N LEU A 47 5.10 -6.96 -8.66
CA LEU A 47 4.43 -7.80 -7.67
C LEU A 47 3.45 -6.98 -6.83
N LEU A 48 3.91 -5.87 -6.26
CA LEU A 48 3.05 -4.97 -5.49
C LEU A 48 1.89 -4.40 -6.31
N ARG A 49 2.13 -4.06 -7.60
CA ARG A 49 1.06 -3.61 -8.51
C ARG A 49 0.05 -4.70 -8.84
N CYS A 50 0.47 -5.97 -8.93
CA CYS A 50 -0.45 -7.09 -9.12
C CYS A 50 -1.31 -7.30 -7.87
N VAL A 51 -0.69 -7.29 -6.68
CA VAL A 51 -1.37 -7.45 -5.38
C VAL A 51 -2.40 -6.35 -5.16
N THR A 52 -2.07 -5.11 -5.51
CA THR A 52 -2.98 -3.96 -5.40
C THR A 52 -4.02 -3.87 -6.51
N GLY A 53 -3.92 -4.72 -7.55
CA GLY A 53 -4.81 -4.71 -8.71
C GLY A 53 -4.53 -3.59 -9.71
N LEU A 54 -3.44 -2.83 -9.54
CA LEU A 54 -3.00 -1.78 -10.46
C LEU A 54 -2.41 -2.35 -11.75
N HIS A 55 -1.97 -3.61 -11.73
CA HIS A 55 -1.55 -4.35 -12.92
C HIS A 55 -2.35 -5.65 -13.01
N ARG A 56 -3.32 -5.70 -13.93
CA ARG A 56 -4.27 -6.83 -14.06
C ARG A 56 -3.90 -7.85 -15.15
N GLN A 57 -2.88 -7.60 -15.96
CA GLN A 57 -2.35 -8.59 -16.92
C GLN A 57 -1.44 -9.59 -16.19
N ASN A 58 -2.06 -10.37 -15.30
CA ASN A 58 -1.39 -11.39 -14.50
C ASN A 58 -2.24 -12.67 -14.40
N THR A 59 -1.60 -13.76 -14.00
CA THR A 59 -2.22 -15.06 -13.68
C THR A 59 -1.79 -15.50 -12.29
N GLY A 60 -2.45 -16.51 -11.73
CA GLY A 60 -2.21 -16.98 -10.36
C GLY A 60 -3.34 -16.56 -9.43
N SER A 61 -3.16 -16.73 -8.13
CA SER A 61 -4.15 -16.32 -7.13
C SER A 61 -3.54 -15.41 -6.05
N ILE A 62 -4.35 -14.49 -5.55
CA ILE A 62 -4.01 -13.59 -4.45
C ILE A 62 -5.16 -13.65 -3.44
N ARG A 63 -4.88 -14.05 -2.20
CA ARG A 63 -5.85 -14.05 -1.10
C ARG A 63 -5.40 -13.08 -0.01
N LEU A 64 -6.37 -12.34 0.53
CA LEU A 64 -6.19 -11.43 1.66
C LEU A 64 -7.12 -11.89 2.80
N ASN A 65 -6.55 -12.24 3.95
CA ASN A 65 -7.28 -12.80 5.09
C ASN A 65 -8.17 -14.00 4.71
N GLY A 66 -7.69 -14.83 3.78
CA GLY A 66 -8.42 -15.98 3.22
C GLY A 66 -9.46 -15.67 2.15
N ARG A 67 -9.73 -14.39 1.85
CA ARG A 67 -10.63 -13.99 0.77
C ARG A 67 -9.84 -13.88 -0.53
N ASP A 68 -10.30 -14.55 -1.58
CA ASP A 68 -9.76 -14.35 -2.93
C ASP A 68 -10.04 -12.92 -3.41
N ILE A 69 -8.98 -12.21 -3.80
CA ILE A 69 -9.04 -10.85 -4.32
C ILE A 69 -8.48 -10.73 -5.75
N SER A 70 -8.17 -11.85 -6.40
CA SER A 70 -7.45 -11.92 -7.68
C SER A 70 -8.12 -11.13 -8.80
N ASP A 71 -9.46 -11.19 -8.87
CA ASP A 71 -10.24 -10.50 -9.90
C ASP A 71 -10.84 -9.16 -9.45
N LEU A 72 -10.68 -8.81 -8.17
CA LEU A 72 -11.28 -7.59 -7.62
C LEU A 72 -10.57 -6.33 -8.14
N PRO A 73 -11.30 -5.26 -8.44
CA PRO A 73 -10.69 -3.98 -8.80
C PRO A 73 -10.00 -3.33 -7.58
N PRO A 74 -9.02 -2.42 -7.79
CA PRO A 74 -8.21 -1.85 -6.71
C PRO A 74 -8.99 -1.25 -5.53
N HIS A 75 -10.08 -0.53 -5.80
CA HIS A 75 -10.89 0.10 -4.77
C HIS A 75 -11.61 -0.93 -3.86
N THR A 76 -11.96 -2.11 -4.40
CA THR A 76 -12.54 -3.20 -3.61
C THR A 76 -11.48 -3.91 -2.78
N ARG A 77 -10.26 -4.04 -3.30
CA ARG A 77 -9.11 -4.58 -2.53
C ARG A 77 -8.76 -3.67 -1.35
N ALA A 78 -8.73 -2.35 -1.57
CA ALA A 78 -8.51 -1.38 -0.50
C ALA A 78 -9.56 -1.50 0.63
N ARG A 79 -10.85 -1.62 0.27
CA ARG A 79 -11.94 -1.86 1.23
C ARG A 79 -11.88 -3.23 1.93
N ALA A 80 -11.12 -4.17 1.38
CA ALA A 80 -10.86 -5.45 2.03
C ALA A 80 -9.71 -5.37 3.06
N GLY A 81 -9.10 -4.20 3.25
CA GLY A 81 -8.01 -3.96 4.19
C GLY A 81 -6.61 -4.10 3.58
N LEU A 82 -6.46 -3.77 2.28
CA LEU A 82 -5.15 -3.73 1.62
C LEU A 82 -4.64 -2.29 1.48
N GLY A 83 -3.64 -1.93 2.27
CA GLY A 83 -2.90 -0.67 2.14
C GLY A 83 -1.83 -0.71 1.05
N TYR A 84 -1.60 0.44 0.41
CA TYR A 84 -0.53 0.61 -0.56
C TYR A 84 0.09 2.00 -0.49
N VAL A 85 1.42 2.04 -0.35
CA VAL A 85 2.22 3.26 -0.42
C VAL A 85 3.15 3.10 -1.64
N PRO A 86 2.94 3.87 -2.72
CA PRO A 86 3.80 3.80 -3.89
C PRO A 86 5.16 4.47 -3.64
N ASP A 87 6.14 4.15 -4.48
CA ASP A 87 7.50 4.70 -4.42
C ASP A 87 7.54 6.23 -4.66
N ASP A 88 6.60 6.74 -5.45
CA ASP A 88 6.40 8.18 -5.67
C ASP A 88 5.64 8.88 -4.53
N ARG A 89 5.37 8.17 -3.42
CA ARG A 89 4.67 8.61 -2.19
C ARG A 89 3.19 8.92 -2.36
N GLY A 90 2.76 9.34 -3.55
CA GLY A 90 1.36 9.60 -3.90
C GLY A 90 0.67 10.69 -3.06
N ILE A 91 1.40 11.64 -2.48
CA ILE A 91 0.84 12.75 -1.66
C ILE A 91 0.20 13.84 -2.53
N TYR A 92 -0.78 14.58 -1.97
CA TYR A 92 -1.33 15.77 -2.60
C TYR A 92 -0.40 16.96 -2.34
N ALA A 93 0.45 17.26 -3.31
CA ALA A 93 1.54 18.22 -3.18
C ALA A 93 1.10 19.63 -2.71
N THR A 94 -0.04 20.11 -3.21
CA THR A 94 -0.57 21.45 -2.93
C THR A 94 -1.38 21.55 -1.65
N LEU A 95 -1.85 20.41 -1.12
CA LEU A 95 -2.66 20.38 0.09
C LEU A 95 -1.78 20.40 1.33
N ALA A 96 -2.31 20.95 2.41
CA ALA A 96 -1.71 20.91 3.72
C ALA A 96 -1.53 19.45 4.20
N VAL A 97 -0.62 19.24 5.15
CA VAL A 97 -0.43 17.93 5.78
C VAL A 97 -1.72 17.39 6.39
N GLU A 98 -2.49 18.25 7.08
CA GLU A 98 -3.77 17.83 7.67
C GLU A 98 -4.80 17.47 6.60
N GLU A 99 -4.92 18.26 5.53
CA GLU A 99 -5.79 17.96 4.39
C GLU A 99 -5.40 16.65 3.70
N ASN A 100 -4.09 16.38 3.56
CA ASN A 100 -3.59 15.11 3.04
C ASN A 100 -4.09 13.91 3.86
N LEU A 101 -4.21 14.07 5.18
CA LEU A 101 -4.67 13.04 6.11
C LEU A 101 -6.21 12.94 6.17
N THR A 102 -6.93 14.05 6.02
CA THR A 102 -8.39 14.09 6.23
C THR A 102 -9.20 13.99 4.94
N LEU A 103 -8.65 14.38 3.79
CA LEU A 103 -9.34 14.33 2.50
C LEU A 103 -9.66 12.91 2.01
N PRO A 104 -8.75 11.92 2.11
CA PRO A 104 -9.05 10.56 1.64
C PRO A 104 -10.22 9.92 2.41
N PRO A 105 -11.09 9.14 1.74
CA PRO A 105 -12.19 8.47 2.41
C PRO A 105 -11.66 7.40 3.37
N VAL A 106 -12.38 7.22 4.46
CA VAL A 106 -12.21 6.06 5.34
C VAL A 106 -12.74 4.83 4.63
N VAL A 107 -11.90 3.80 4.47
CA VAL A 107 -12.26 2.56 3.76
C VAL A 107 -12.41 1.35 4.67
N ALA A 108 -11.85 1.39 5.89
CA ALA A 108 -12.08 0.35 6.90
C ALA A 108 -12.17 0.90 8.32
N THR A 109 -12.65 0.04 9.24
CA THR A 109 -12.79 0.34 10.67
C THR A 109 -11.47 0.39 11.42
N THR A 110 -10.42 -0.24 10.88
CA THR A 110 -9.05 -0.29 11.42
C THR A 110 -8.27 1.02 11.30
N ARG A 111 -8.91 2.08 10.77
CA ARG A 111 -8.28 3.39 10.61
C ARG A 111 -7.68 3.91 11.91
N TRP A 112 -6.55 4.59 11.79
CA TRP A 112 -5.99 5.31 12.93
C TRP A 112 -6.73 6.65 13.10
N PRO A 113 -7.04 7.05 14.35
CA PRO A 113 -7.50 8.41 14.62
C PRO A 113 -6.36 9.40 14.38
N LEU A 114 -6.72 10.66 14.11
CA LEU A 114 -5.74 11.69 13.76
C LEU A 114 -4.74 11.95 14.90
N ASP A 115 -5.20 11.93 16.15
CA ASP A 115 -4.33 12.13 17.32
C ASP A 115 -3.25 11.05 17.40
N ARG A 116 -3.59 9.77 17.17
CA ARG A 116 -2.61 8.67 17.13
C ARG A 116 -1.59 8.85 16.00
N ILE A 117 -2.01 9.34 14.84
CA ILE A 117 -1.09 9.67 13.74
C ILE A 117 -0.10 10.75 14.18
N TYR A 118 -0.57 11.80 14.85
CA TYR A 118 0.28 12.88 15.33
C TYR A 118 1.19 12.48 16.50
N GLU A 119 0.76 11.56 17.35
CA GLU A 119 1.63 10.95 18.38
C GLU A 119 2.74 10.12 17.75
N THR A 120 2.43 9.37 16.68
CA THR A 120 3.40 8.51 15.99
C THR A 120 4.35 9.30 15.09
N PHE A 121 3.87 10.37 14.45
CA PHE A 121 4.64 11.25 13.57
C PHE A 121 4.52 12.71 14.01
N PRO A 122 5.19 13.13 15.11
CA PRO A 122 5.06 14.48 15.67
C PRO A 122 5.34 15.61 14.67
N VAL A 123 6.30 15.39 13.76
CA VAL A 123 6.64 16.35 12.70
C VAL A 123 5.45 16.70 11.79
N LEU A 124 4.52 15.77 11.58
CA LEU A 124 3.31 16.03 10.80
C LEU A 124 2.33 16.95 11.55
N ARG A 125 2.34 16.92 12.89
CA ARG A 125 1.53 17.83 13.74
C ARG A 125 2.10 19.24 13.72
N GLU A 126 3.42 19.35 13.85
CA GLU A 126 4.14 20.62 13.78
C GLU A 126 3.93 21.30 12.43
N ARG A 127 3.96 20.51 11.35
CA ARG A 127 3.78 20.99 9.98
C ARG A 127 2.37 20.84 9.42
N ARG A 128 1.35 20.66 10.27
CA ARG A 128 -0.03 20.34 9.83
C ARG A 128 -0.61 21.32 8.79
N ALA A 129 -0.25 22.60 8.89
CA ALA A 129 -0.69 23.68 8.00
C ALA A 129 0.22 23.92 6.78
N HIS A 130 1.33 23.19 6.66
CA HIS A 130 2.25 23.33 5.52
C HIS A 130 1.77 22.48 4.36
N ALA A 131 1.88 23.00 3.14
CA ALA A 131 1.68 22.21 1.93
C ALA A 131 2.67 21.04 1.86
N GLY A 132 2.26 19.93 1.26
CA GLY A 132 3.09 18.73 1.11
C GLY A 132 4.45 19.00 0.43
N THR A 133 4.53 19.96 -0.49
CA THR A 133 5.79 20.40 -1.13
C THR A 133 6.79 21.06 -0.18
N LYS A 134 6.34 21.58 0.98
CA LYS A 134 7.20 22.19 2.00
C LYS A 134 7.76 21.18 3.00
N LEU A 135 7.51 19.89 2.78
CA LEU A 135 8.09 18.80 3.54
C LEU A 135 9.37 18.30 2.86
N SER A 136 10.34 17.89 3.67
CA SER A 136 11.51 17.14 3.23
C SER A 136 11.10 15.77 2.68
N GLY A 137 12.00 15.12 1.94
CA GLY A 137 11.77 13.76 1.46
C GLY A 137 11.49 12.75 2.58
N GLY A 138 12.07 12.89 3.78
CA GLY A 138 11.71 12.00 4.90
C GLY A 138 10.27 12.24 5.39
N GLU A 139 9.91 13.51 5.55
CA GLU A 139 8.59 13.93 6.03
C GLU A 139 7.47 13.59 5.05
N GLN A 140 7.70 13.72 3.75
CA GLN A 140 6.75 13.29 2.72
C GLN A 140 6.53 11.77 2.76
N GLN A 141 7.54 10.98 3.10
CA GLN A 141 7.40 9.53 3.24
C GLN A 141 6.54 9.19 4.46
N MET A 142 6.77 9.86 5.59
CA MET A 142 5.93 9.72 6.78
C MET A 142 4.48 10.09 6.48
N LEU A 143 4.24 11.19 5.74
CA LEU A 143 2.89 11.58 5.33
C LEU A 143 2.22 10.53 4.45
N ALA A 144 2.95 9.94 3.50
CA ALA A 144 2.43 8.88 2.64
C ALA A 144 2.00 7.64 3.44
N ILE A 145 2.83 7.21 4.39
CA ILE A 145 2.51 6.08 5.31
C ILE A 145 1.31 6.43 6.19
N ALA A 146 1.32 7.63 6.80
CA ALA A 146 0.26 8.11 7.67
C ALA A 146 -1.10 8.14 6.95
N ARG A 147 -1.13 8.50 5.66
CA ARG A 147 -2.34 8.46 4.84
C ARG A 147 -2.91 7.06 4.70
N ALA A 148 -2.09 6.04 4.44
CA ALA A 148 -2.54 4.66 4.36
C ALA A 148 -3.13 4.17 5.71
N LEU A 149 -2.45 4.49 6.82
CA LEU A 149 -2.94 4.16 8.17
C LEU A 149 -4.25 4.90 8.53
N ARG A 150 -4.40 6.14 8.05
CA ARG A 150 -5.55 7.00 8.34
C ARG A 150 -6.82 6.58 7.59
N THR A 151 -6.69 5.90 6.45
CA THR A 151 -7.84 5.35 5.70
C THR A 151 -8.29 3.97 6.22
N GLY A 152 -7.43 3.26 6.95
CA GLY A 152 -7.72 1.94 7.54
C GLY A 152 -7.34 0.77 6.64
N ALA A 153 -6.29 0.93 5.85
CA ALA A 153 -5.80 -0.11 4.95
C ALA A 153 -4.53 -0.77 5.49
#